data_AF-A0A917JDT1-F1
#
_entry.id   AF-A0A917JDT1-F1
#
_cell.length_a   1.000
_cell.length_b   1.000
_cell.length_c   1.000
_cell.angle_alpha   90.00
_cell.angle_beta   90.00
_cell.angle_gamma   90.00
#
_symmetry.space_group_name_H-M   'P 1'
#
loop_
_entity.id
_entity.type
_entity.pdbx_description
1 polymer ?
#
loop_
_entity_poly.entity_id
_entity_poly.type
_entity_poly.pdbx_seq_one_letter_code
_entity_poly.pdbx_strand_id
1 'polypeptide(L)'
;MSKKKWIVLVGLMTLGVGTVIHQKVQIDKREEAQSVVEINQKAVGKNGELSLAVEQLTDASGYLKFDIQEADFTRLEEELAAVKAENEQLIATYKLKSNAVRHVERVEEKLETLRQRFDFQEQVNQLFVRGTAINQGVYNAKLPLKSRLVWDDLIAIQKNFEQTFEHQSGTWVTMMKDSLDAIEGQVIAVDFATRIIEDSQVKDAKELTILLNNITADETKIALRTQMTGELRTAVFDQL
;
A
#
# COMPACT_ATOMS: atom_id res chain seq x y z
N MET A 1 3.89 -56.78 -60.54
CA MET A 1 3.39 -56.17 -59.29
C MET A 1 2.83 -54.79 -59.61
N SER A 2 1.57 -54.53 -59.26
CA SER A 2 0.83 -53.35 -59.74
C SER A 2 1.28 -52.05 -59.04
N LYS A 3 1.46 -50.98 -59.83
CA LYS A 3 1.87 -49.62 -59.41
C LYS A 3 1.04 -49.02 -58.25
N LYS A 4 -0.14 -49.58 -57.96
CA LYS A 4 -1.03 -49.17 -56.85
C LYS A 4 -0.48 -49.48 -55.45
N LYS A 5 0.39 -50.48 -55.27
CA LYS A 5 0.94 -50.83 -53.94
C LYS A 5 2.06 -49.89 -53.45
N TRP A 6 2.75 -49.20 -54.35
CA TRP A 6 3.87 -48.31 -54.02
C TRP A 6 3.42 -46.94 -53.49
N ILE A 7 2.30 -46.40 -54.00
CA ILE A 7 1.79 -45.08 -53.59
C ILE A 7 1.28 -45.09 -52.14
N VAL A 8 0.71 -46.21 -51.69
CA VAL A 8 0.24 -46.38 -50.31
C VAL A 8 1.41 -46.44 -49.31
N LEU A 9 2.53 -47.06 -49.68
CA LEU A 9 3.71 -47.17 -48.80
C LEU A 9 4.43 -45.83 -48.62
N VAL A 10 4.52 -45.01 -49.67
CA VAL A 10 5.15 -43.67 -49.62
C VAL A 10 4.26 -42.66 -48.90
N GLY A 11 2.92 -42.77 -49.03
CA GLY A 11 1.96 -41.96 -48.27
C GLY A 11 1.98 -42.24 -46.75
N LEU A 12 2.14 -43.51 -46.35
CA LEU A 12 2.28 -43.89 -44.94
C LEU A 12 3.63 -43.45 -44.32
N MET A 13 4.72 -43.49 -45.08
CA MET A 13 6.02 -43.01 -44.60
C MET A 13 6.08 -41.48 -44.46
N THR A 14 5.47 -40.73 -45.37
CA THR A 14 5.42 -39.25 -45.28
C THR A 14 4.49 -38.77 -44.16
N LEU A 15 3.36 -39.45 -43.94
CA LEU A 15 2.51 -39.20 -42.76
C LEU A 15 3.22 -39.56 -41.45
N GLY A 16 3.94 -40.69 -41.40
CA GLY A 16 4.70 -41.13 -40.21
C GLY A 16 5.88 -40.21 -39.86
N VAL A 17 6.66 -39.78 -40.85
CA VAL A 17 7.77 -38.83 -40.63
C VAL A 17 7.23 -37.44 -40.27
N GLY A 18 6.15 -36.99 -40.92
CA GLY A 18 5.48 -35.74 -40.58
C GLY A 18 4.89 -35.73 -39.17
N THR A 19 4.28 -36.84 -38.73
CA THR A 19 3.78 -36.97 -37.35
C THR A 19 4.90 -37.05 -36.33
N VAL A 20 6.01 -37.74 -36.61
CA VAL A 20 7.17 -37.80 -35.69
C VAL A 20 7.86 -36.44 -35.56
N ILE A 21 8.07 -35.71 -36.66
CA ILE A 21 8.65 -34.36 -36.63
C ILE A 21 7.70 -33.40 -35.89
N HIS A 22 6.39 -33.48 -36.17
CA HIS A 22 5.40 -32.65 -35.48
C HIS A 22 5.34 -32.96 -33.98
N GLN A 23 5.37 -34.23 -33.58
CA GLN A 23 5.44 -34.63 -32.18
C GLN A 23 6.72 -34.14 -31.50
N LYS A 24 7.87 -34.23 -32.17
CA LYS A 24 9.15 -33.76 -31.62
C LYS A 24 9.14 -32.24 -31.39
N VAL A 25 8.67 -31.45 -32.37
CA VAL A 25 8.55 -29.99 -32.21
C VAL A 25 7.57 -29.60 -31.09
N GLN A 26 6.49 -30.36 -30.90
CA GLN A 26 5.55 -30.14 -29.79
C GLN A 26 6.17 -30.48 -28.42
N ILE A 27 7.04 -31.48 -28.35
CA ILE A 27 7.77 -31.83 -27.13
C ILE A 27 8.80 -30.74 -26.80
N ASP A 28 9.62 -30.33 -27.77
CA ASP A 28 10.65 -29.30 -27.58
C ASP A 28 10.03 -27.97 -27.09
N LYS A 29 8.91 -27.54 -27.71
CA LYS A 29 8.17 -26.34 -27.29
C LYS A 29 7.54 -26.47 -25.90
N ARG A 30 7.10 -27.67 -25.53
CA ARG A 30 6.55 -27.93 -24.19
C ARG A 30 7.64 -27.89 -23.13
N GLU A 31 8.84 -28.41 -23.43
CA GLU A 31 10.00 -28.35 -22.52
C GLU A 31 10.50 -26.91 -22.35
N GLU A 32 10.55 -26.12 -23.43
CA GLU A 32 10.86 -24.69 -23.37
C GLU A 32 9.84 -23.94 -22.50
N ALA A 33 8.55 -24.15 -22.73
CA ALA A 33 7.48 -23.57 -21.92
C ALA A 33 7.58 -23.97 -20.44
N GLN A 34 7.92 -25.23 -20.15
CA GLN A 34 8.16 -25.71 -18.79
C GLN A 34 9.37 -25.00 -18.13
N SER A 35 10.45 -24.79 -18.88
CA SER A 35 11.63 -24.04 -18.40
C SER A 35 11.29 -22.58 -18.07
N VAL A 36 10.49 -21.91 -18.90
CA VAL A 36 10.05 -20.52 -18.65
C VAL A 36 9.22 -20.43 -17.38
N VAL A 37 8.25 -21.34 -17.21
CA VAL A 37 7.44 -21.42 -15.98
C VAL A 37 8.32 -21.65 -14.75
N GLU A 38 9.37 -22.46 -14.84
CA GLU A 38 10.30 -22.69 -13.73
C GLU A 38 11.17 -21.47 -13.41
N ILE A 39 11.58 -20.69 -14.41
CA ILE A 39 12.30 -19.41 -14.22
C ILE A 39 11.37 -18.41 -13.51
N ASN A 40 10.15 -18.27 -13.99
CA ASN A 40 9.14 -17.39 -13.40
C ASN A 40 8.84 -17.78 -11.94
N GLN A 41 8.67 -19.08 -11.66
CA GLN A 41 8.49 -19.57 -10.29
C GLN A 41 9.69 -19.27 -9.39
N LYS A 42 10.93 -19.29 -9.92
CA LYS A 42 12.13 -18.89 -9.17
C LYS A 42 12.11 -17.39 -8.87
N ALA A 43 11.67 -16.55 -9.80
CA ALA A 43 11.58 -15.10 -9.63
C ALA A 43 10.57 -14.68 -8.55
N VAL A 44 9.44 -15.40 -8.41
CA VAL A 44 8.45 -15.20 -7.34
C VAL A 44 8.60 -16.18 -6.16
N GLY A 45 9.69 -16.95 -6.15
CA GLY A 45 10.01 -17.89 -5.07
C GLY A 45 10.42 -17.16 -3.78
N LYS A 46 10.63 -17.89 -2.69
CA LYS A 46 10.99 -17.31 -1.38
C LYS A 46 12.18 -16.35 -1.43
N ASN A 47 13.16 -16.64 -2.27
CA ASN A 47 14.37 -15.82 -2.47
C ASN A 47 14.43 -15.25 -3.89
N GLY A 48 13.29 -15.20 -4.58
CA GLY A 48 13.20 -14.68 -5.93
C GLY A 48 13.28 -13.16 -5.94
N GLU A 49 13.78 -12.60 -7.03
CA GLU A 49 14.00 -11.16 -7.19
C GLU A 49 12.72 -10.34 -6.92
N LEU A 50 11.56 -10.77 -7.44
CA LEU A 50 10.29 -10.07 -7.24
C LEU A 50 9.80 -10.16 -5.79
N SER A 51 9.90 -11.33 -5.18
CA SER A 51 9.55 -11.50 -3.76
C SER A 51 10.42 -10.62 -2.85
N LEU A 52 11.72 -10.54 -3.15
CA LEU A 52 12.67 -9.71 -2.42
C LEU A 52 12.40 -8.22 -2.66
N ALA A 53 12.03 -7.81 -3.87
CA ALA A 53 11.67 -6.43 -4.16
C ALA A 53 10.41 -5.99 -3.40
N VAL A 54 9.38 -6.84 -3.31
CA VAL A 54 8.20 -6.60 -2.47
C VAL A 54 8.57 -6.55 -0.98
N GLU A 55 9.47 -7.42 -0.52
CA GLU A 55 10.00 -7.37 0.86
C GLU A 55 10.74 -6.07 1.17
N GLN A 56 11.45 -5.53 0.18
CA GLN A 56 12.21 -4.30 0.31
C GLN A 56 11.34 -3.04 0.42
N LEU A 57 10.03 -3.13 0.19
CA LEU A 57 9.08 -2.05 0.52
C LEU A 57 8.89 -1.88 2.04
N THR A 58 9.35 -2.85 2.85
CA THR A 58 9.29 -2.74 4.30
C THR A 58 10.67 -2.74 4.94
N ASP A 59 10.81 -2.06 6.07
CA ASP A 59 11.97 -2.17 6.93
C ASP A 59 11.95 -3.47 7.76
N ALA A 60 12.99 -3.67 8.57
CA ALA A 60 13.12 -4.86 9.42
C ALA A 60 12.03 -4.94 10.50
N SER A 61 11.35 -3.83 10.81
CA SER A 61 10.27 -3.75 11.79
C SER A 61 8.89 -3.95 11.16
N GLY A 62 8.82 -4.07 9.82
CA GLY A 62 7.59 -4.30 9.07
C GLY A 62 6.83 -3.01 8.73
N TYR A 63 7.45 -1.84 8.88
CA TYR A 63 6.90 -0.57 8.43
C TYR A 63 7.31 -0.28 6.99
N LEU A 64 6.52 0.52 6.28
CA LEU A 64 6.91 1.03 4.97
C LEU A 64 8.20 1.84 5.08
N LYS A 65 9.15 1.61 4.16
CA LYS A 65 10.39 2.39 4.13
C LYS A 65 10.13 3.85 3.79
N PHE A 66 11.09 4.68 4.18
CA PHE A 66 11.14 6.08 3.75
C PHE A 66 11.25 6.17 2.22
N ASP A 67 10.64 7.20 1.64
CA ASP A 67 10.64 7.52 0.21
C ASP A 67 10.00 6.51 -0.75
N ILE A 68 9.18 5.57 -0.25
CA ILE A 68 8.36 4.74 -1.15
C ILE A 68 7.34 5.63 -1.86
N GLN A 69 7.21 5.42 -3.17
CA GLN A 69 6.28 6.14 -4.02
C GLN A 69 5.27 5.19 -4.66
N GLU A 70 4.16 5.74 -5.12
CA GLU A 70 3.15 5.00 -5.88
C GLU A 70 3.77 4.26 -7.09
N ALA A 71 4.76 4.87 -7.74
CA ALA A 71 5.47 4.28 -8.86
C ALA A 71 6.21 2.96 -8.51
N ASP A 72 6.65 2.79 -7.26
CA ASP A 72 7.30 1.55 -6.82
C ASP A 72 6.29 0.39 -6.79
N PHE A 73 5.07 0.67 -6.35
CA PHE A 73 3.97 -0.31 -6.37
C PHE A 73 3.56 -0.63 -7.80
N THR A 74 3.27 0.39 -8.62
CA THR A 74 2.85 0.19 -10.01
C THR A 74 3.84 -0.66 -10.79
N ARG A 75 5.15 -0.40 -10.66
CA ARG A 75 6.18 -1.20 -11.31
C ARG A 75 6.13 -2.68 -10.89
N LEU A 76 6.01 -2.94 -9.59
CA LEU A 76 5.96 -4.32 -9.07
C LEU A 76 4.66 -5.04 -9.44
N GLU A 77 3.54 -4.32 -9.45
CA GLU A 77 2.23 -4.81 -9.90
C GLU A 77 2.29 -5.22 -11.38
N GLU A 78 2.89 -4.39 -12.24
CA GLU A 78 3.09 -4.67 -13.68
C GLU A 78 4.00 -5.89 -13.90
N GLU A 79 5.13 -5.98 -13.17
CA GLU A 79 6.07 -7.10 -13.27
C GLU A 79 5.40 -8.43 -12.84
N LEU A 80 4.62 -8.42 -11.74
CA LEU A 80 3.87 -9.60 -11.29
C LEU A 80 2.77 -10.00 -12.27
N ALA A 81 2.03 -9.03 -12.80
CA ALA A 81 0.97 -9.27 -13.79
C ALA A 81 1.54 -9.90 -15.07
N ALA A 82 2.71 -9.45 -15.53
CA ALA A 82 3.39 -10.04 -16.69
C ALA A 82 3.79 -11.50 -16.44
N VAL A 83 4.39 -11.78 -15.27
CA VAL A 83 4.77 -13.15 -14.87
C VAL A 83 3.54 -14.07 -14.76
N LYS A 84 2.44 -13.56 -14.20
CA LYS A 84 1.18 -14.31 -14.07
C LYS A 84 0.61 -14.65 -15.44
N ALA A 85 0.47 -13.65 -16.31
CA ALA A 85 -0.10 -13.81 -17.64
C ALA A 85 0.73 -14.79 -18.49
N GLU A 86 2.05 -14.70 -18.44
CA GLU A 86 2.93 -15.63 -19.15
C GLU A 86 2.77 -17.07 -18.63
N ASN A 87 2.77 -17.25 -17.30
CA ASN A 87 2.56 -18.57 -16.69
C ASN A 87 1.20 -19.17 -17.07
N GLU A 88 0.11 -18.39 -16.97
CA GLU A 88 -1.23 -18.83 -17.33
C GLU A 88 -1.32 -19.21 -18.82
N GLN A 89 -0.75 -18.40 -19.70
CA GLN A 89 -0.71 -18.67 -21.14
C GLN A 89 0.05 -19.97 -21.45
N LEU A 90 1.23 -20.17 -20.88
CA LEU A 90 2.05 -21.36 -21.11
C LEU A 90 1.40 -22.62 -20.53
N ILE A 91 0.82 -22.54 -19.34
CA ILE A 91 0.09 -23.64 -18.71
C ILE A 91 -1.12 -24.04 -19.56
N ALA A 92 -1.91 -23.07 -20.04
CA ALA A 92 -3.08 -23.34 -20.86
C ALA A 92 -2.70 -23.93 -22.23
N THR A 93 -1.69 -23.36 -22.89
CA THR A 93 -1.25 -23.76 -24.24
C THR A 93 -0.64 -25.16 -24.23
N TYR A 94 0.21 -25.47 -23.25
CA TYR A 94 1.00 -26.71 -23.23
C TYR A 94 0.55 -27.73 -22.18
N LYS A 95 -0.58 -27.47 -21.48
CA LYS A 95 -1.15 -28.32 -20.42
C LYS A 95 -0.11 -28.69 -19.36
N LEU A 96 0.62 -27.68 -18.89
CA LEU A 96 1.64 -27.82 -17.83
C LEU A 96 0.99 -27.92 -16.45
N LYS A 97 1.78 -28.24 -15.40
CA LYS A 97 1.25 -28.32 -14.04
C LYS A 97 0.86 -26.93 -13.51
N SER A 98 -0.34 -26.82 -12.95
CA SER A 98 -0.96 -25.56 -12.49
C SER A 98 -0.36 -24.98 -11.20
N ASN A 99 0.54 -25.67 -10.51
CA ASN A 99 1.07 -25.23 -9.22
C ASN A 99 2.00 -24.00 -9.31
N ALA A 100 2.29 -23.52 -10.52
CA ALA A 100 3.14 -22.36 -10.77
C ALA A 100 2.55 -21.03 -10.29
N VAL A 101 1.23 -20.91 -10.27
CA VAL A 101 0.55 -19.63 -10.02
C VAL A 101 0.51 -19.27 -8.53
N ARG A 102 0.59 -20.28 -7.66
CA ARG A 102 0.48 -20.10 -6.20
C ARG A 102 1.57 -19.21 -5.59
N HIS A 103 2.76 -19.22 -6.16
CA HIS A 103 3.85 -18.35 -5.69
C HIS A 103 3.59 -16.90 -6.09
N VAL A 104 3.06 -16.67 -7.31
CA VAL A 104 2.68 -15.35 -7.80
C VAL A 104 1.56 -14.77 -6.93
N GLU A 105 0.48 -15.54 -6.70
CA GLU A 105 -0.66 -15.13 -5.86
C GLU A 105 -0.22 -14.70 -4.47
N ARG A 106 0.72 -15.41 -3.84
CA ARG A 106 1.23 -15.03 -2.52
C ARG A 106 1.96 -13.68 -2.54
N VAL A 107 2.74 -13.41 -3.59
CA VAL A 107 3.47 -12.14 -3.72
C VAL A 107 2.50 -11.01 -4.05
N GLU A 108 1.48 -11.27 -4.88
CA GLU A 108 0.37 -10.35 -5.17
C GLU A 108 -0.39 -9.97 -3.88
N GLU A 109 -0.82 -10.95 -3.07
CA GLU A 109 -1.52 -10.71 -1.79
C GLU A 109 -0.69 -9.82 -0.85
N LYS A 110 0.62 -10.06 -0.79
CA LYS A 110 1.53 -9.26 0.03
C LYS A 110 1.66 -7.84 -0.50
N LEU A 111 1.85 -7.68 -1.82
CA LEU A 111 1.97 -6.37 -2.46
C LEU A 111 0.69 -5.55 -2.28
N GLU A 112 -0.47 -6.17 -2.48
CA GLU A 112 -1.80 -5.56 -2.24
C GLU A 112 -1.94 -5.08 -0.79
N THR A 113 -1.56 -5.91 0.18
CA THR A 113 -1.58 -5.51 1.60
C THR A 113 -0.69 -4.29 1.86
N LEU A 114 0.51 -4.25 1.26
CA LEU A 114 1.43 -3.11 1.39
C LEU A 114 0.90 -1.86 0.68
N ARG A 115 0.20 -2.04 -0.45
CA ARG A 115 -0.45 -0.96 -1.20
C ARG A 115 -1.56 -0.31 -0.37
N GLN A 116 -2.44 -1.12 0.22
CA GLN A 116 -3.48 -0.61 1.14
C GLN A 116 -2.90 0.17 2.32
N ARG A 117 -1.79 -0.30 2.88
CA ARG A 117 -1.08 0.43 3.96
C ARG A 117 -0.50 1.75 3.47
N PHE A 118 0.08 1.77 2.27
CA PHE A 118 0.64 2.98 1.67
C PHE A 118 -0.46 4.01 1.40
N ASP A 119 -1.53 3.60 0.72
CA ASP A 119 -2.66 4.47 0.39
C ASP A 119 -3.31 5.05 1.65
N PHE A 120 -3.46 4.22 2.70
CA PHE A 120 -3.99 4.69 3.98
C PHE A 120 -3.04 5.66 4.69
N GLN A 121 -1.73 5.36 4.70
CA GLN A 121 -0.72 6.26 5.27
C GLN A 121 -0.73 7.62 4.57
N GLU A 122 -0.88 7.63 3.23
CA GLU A 122 -1.01 8.86 2.46
C GLU A 122 -2.32 9.61 2.75
N GLN A 123 -3.44 8.90 2.93
CA GLN A 123 -4.69 9.52 3.37
C GLN A 123 -4.52 10.24 4.72
N VAL A 124 -3.80 9.65 5.68
CA VAL A 124 -3.50 10.28 6.97
C VAL A 124 -2.54 11.46 6.81
N ASN A 125 -1.49 11.33 6.00
CA ASN A 125 -0.55 12.42 5.72
C ASN A 125 -1.25 13.64 5.10
N GLN A 126 -2.30 13.43 4.31
CA GLN A 126 -3.11 14.49 3.73
C GLN A 126 -3.92 15.31 4.77
N LEU A 127 -4.00 14.91 6.05
CA LEU A 127 -4.63 15.72 7.09
C LEU A 127 -3.79 16.94 7.50
N PHE A 128 -2.50 16.93 7.14
CA PHE A 128 -1.54 17.95 7.52
C PHE A 128 -1.29 18.93 6.38
N VAL A 129 -0.92 20.17 6.73
CA VAL A 129 -0.66 21.23 5.72
C VAL A 129 0.54 20.88 4.86
N ARG A 130 1.56 20.26 5.44
CA ARG A 130 2.83 19.94 4.81
C ARG A 130 3.57 18.85 5.57
N GLY A 131 4.45 18.15 4.86
CA GLY A 131 5.31 17.10 5.40
C GLY A 131 4.61 15.74 5.50
N THR A 132 5.36 14.78 6.02
CA THR A 132 4.93 13.39 6.20
C THR A 132 4.72 13.16 7.69
N ALA A 133 3.45 13.03 8.10
CA ALA A 133 3.09 12.87 9.51
C ALA A 133 3.39 11.46 10.01
N ILE A 134 3.16 10.45 9.17
CA ILE A 134 3.48 9.06 9.45
C ILE A 134 4.61 8.63 8.53
N ASN A 135 5.76 8.31 9.13
CA ASN A 135 6.93 7.86 8.37
C ASN A 135 7.67 6.77 9.15
N GLN A 136 7.95 5.63 8.51
CA GLN A 136 8.66 4.49 9.10
C GLN A 136 8.15 4.09 10.50
N GLY A 137 6.83 4.11 10.69
CA GLY A 137 6.22 3.76 11.97
C GLY A 137 6.31 4.83 13.06
N VAL A 138 6.63 6.07 12.71
CA VAL A 138 6.70 7.20 13.65
C VAL A 138 5.70 8.27 13.24
N TYR A 139 4.87 8.69 14.21
CA TYR A 139 3.99 9.84 14.10
C TYR A 139 4.69 11.13 14.54
N ASN A 140 4.72 12.13 13.64
CA ASN A 140 5.22 13.46 13.91
C ASN A 140 4.09 14.42 14.31
N ALA A 141 3.80 14.46 15.62
CA ALA A 141 2.81 15.34 16.23
C ALA A 141 3.09 16.85 16.09
N LYS A 142 4.27 17.26 15.59
CA LYS A 142 4.62 18.67 15.45
C LYS A 142 4.12 19.30 14.16
N LEU A 143 3.60 18.50 13.23
CA LEU A 143 3.08 19.02 11.96
C LEU A 143 1.72 19.70 12.17
N PRO A 144 1.49 20.85 11.52
CA PRO A 144 0.20 21.54 11.62
C PRO A 144 -0.88 20.81 10.82
N LEU A 145 -2.03 20.59 11.46
CA LEU A 145 -3.26 20.10 10.82
C LEU A 145 -3.80 21.14 9.84
N LYS A 146 -4.48 20.68 8.79
CA LYS A 146 -5.22 21.58 7.88
C LYS A 146 -6.30 22.32 8.65
N SER A 147 -6.40 23.64 8.46
CA SER A 147 -7.38 24.50 9.15
C SER A 147 -8.84 24.13 8.89
N ARG A 148 -9.12 23.46 7.77
CA ARG A 148 -10.46 22.99 7.38
C ARG A 148 -10.76 21.56 7.79
N LEU A 149 -9.85 20.90 8.51
CA LEU A 149 -10.06 19.54 8.96
C LEU A 149 -11.18 19.54 9.99
N VAL A 150 -12.32 18.96 9.63
CA VAL A 150 -13.47 18.85 10.55
C VAL A 150 -13.47 17.48 11.20
N TRP A 151 -14.11 17.39 12.37
CA TRP A 151 -14.28 16.15 13.12
C TRP A 151 -14.81 14.99 12.25
N ASP A 152 -15.75 15.29 11.35
CA ASP A 152 -16.34 14.29 10.44
C ASP A 152 -15.32 13.67 9.48
N ASP A 153 -14.32 14.43 9.03
CA ASP A 153 -13.26 13.92 8.14
C ASP A 153 -12.42 12.86 8.88
N LEU A 154 -12.14 13.10 10.16
CA LEU A 154 -11.39 12.17 10.99
C LEU A 154 -12.19 10.90 11.30
N ILE A 155 -13.49 11.04 11.63
CA ILE A 155 -14.37 9.88 11.81
C ILE A 155 -14.38 9.01 10.54
N ALA A 156 -14.47 9.63 9.37
CA ALA A 156 -14.46 8.91 8.10
C ALA A 156 -13.17 8.10 7.92
N ILE A 157 -12.01 8.67 8.27
CA ILE A 157 -10.71 7.99 8.19
C ILE A 157 -10.60 6.86 9.21
N GLN A 158 -11.01 7.08 10.47
CA GLN A 158 -11.01 6.04 11.49
C GLN A 158 -11.92 4.87 11.10
N LYS A 159 -13.13 5.15 10.60
CA LYS A 159 -14.03 4.11 10.11
C LYS A 159 -13.46 3.36 8.90
N ASN A 160 -12.80 4.06 7.98
CA ASN A 160 -12.12 3.43 6.85
C ASN A 160 -10.98 2.49 7.34
N PHE A 161 -10.22 2.92 8.34
CA PHE A 161 -9.19 2.11 8.97
C PHE A 161 -9.76 0.83 9.56
N GLU A 162 -10.79 0.96 10.40
CA GLU A 162 -11.45 -0.18 11.04
C GLU A 162 -11.99 -1.17 10.01
N GLN A 163 -12.62 -0.69 8.94
CA GLN A 163 -13.18 -1.54 7.88
C GLN A 163 -12.10 -2.23 7.04
N THR A 164 -11.01 -1.54 6.71
CA THR A 164 -9.94 -2.07 5.86
C THR A 164 -9.05 -3.06 6.61
N PHE A 165 -8.82 -2.83 7.91
CA PHE A 165 -7.85 -3.57 8.72
C PHE A 165 -8.50 -4.37 9.86
N GLU A 166 -9.81 -4.57 9.89
CA GLU A 166 -10.57 -5.22 10.99
C GLU A 166 -9.97 -6.55 11.47
N HIS A 167 -9.53 -7.37 10.52
CA HIS A 167 -8.99 -8.71 10.78
C HIS A 167 -7.46 -8.77 10.69
N GLN A 168 -6.81 -7.62 10.53
CA GLN A 168 -5.37 -7.52 10.46
C GLN A 168 -4.81 -7.17 11.84
N SER A 169 -3.71 -7.83 12.21
CA SER A 169 -2.96 -7.52 13.40
C SER A 169 -1.49 -7.38 13.05
N GLY A 170 -0.78 -6.48 13.72
CA GLY A 170 0.66 -6.31 13.55
C GLY A 170 1.11 -4.92 13.94
N THR A 171 2.43 -4.73 13.97
CA THR A 171 3.06 -3.49 14.46
C THR A 171 2.57 -2.25 13.71
N TRP A 172 2.39 -2.35 12.39
CA TRP A 172 1.87 -1.24 11.58
C TRP A 172 0.42 -0.87 11.94
N VAL A 173 -0.46 -1.86 12.14
CA VAL A 173 -1.87 -1.61 12.51
C VAL A 173 -1.96 -0.96 13.89
N THR A 174 -1.20 -1.47 14.87
CA THR A 174 -1.14 -0.87 16.21
C THR A 174 -0.61 0.56 16.16
N MET A 175 0.50 0.80 15.46
CA MET A 175 1.08 2.14 15.30
C MET A 175 0.11 3.11 14.63
N MET A 176 -0.58 2.67 13.57
CA MET A 176 -1.53 3.52 12.86
C MET A 176 -2.73 3.87 13.74
N LYS A 177 -3.25 2.90 14.52
CA LYS A 177 -4.32 3.16 15.48
C LYS A 177 -3.90 4.19 16.54
N ASP A 178 -2.76 3.99 17.19
CA ASP A 178 -2.23 4.91 18.19
C ASP A 178 -2.01 6.32 17.60
N SER A 179 -1.60 6.37 16.33
CA SER A 179 -1.42 7.64 15.60
C SER A 179 -2.75 8.33 15.33
N LEU A 180 -3.79 7.60 14.90
CA LEU A 180 -5.12 8.15 14.67
C LEU A 180 -5.74 8.67 15.97
N ASP A 181 -5.58 7.97 17.09
CA ASP A 181 -6.05 8.41 18.41
C ASP A 181 -5.32 9.71 18.85
N ALA A 182 -4.02 9.81 18.58
CA ALA A 182 -3.25 11.02 18.87
C ALA A 182 -3.66 12.21 17.96
N ILE A 183 -3.96 11.95 16.70
CA ILE A 183 -4.50 12.95 15.76
C ILE A 183 -5.88 13.43 16.24
N GLU A 184 -6.73 12.51 16.69
CA GLU A 184 -8.04 12.79 17.28
C GLU A 184 -7.95 13.77 18.44
N GLY A 185 -7.07 13.48 19.40
CA GLY A 185 -6.84 14.37 20.54
C GLY A 185 -6.42 15.79 20.11
N GLN A 186 -5.62 15.91 19.05
CA GLN A 186 -5.23 17.22 18.51
C GLN A 186 -6.38 17.93 17.82
N VAL A 187 -7.18 17.23 17.00
CA VAL A 187 -8.33 17.82 16.30
C VAL A 187 -9.34 18.37 17.32
N ILE A 188 -9.67 17.60 18.36
CA ILE A 188 -10.57 18.02 19.43
C ILE A 188 -10.02 19.26 20.15
N ALA A 189 -8.73 19.26 20.50
CA ALA A 189 -8.11 20.39 21.18
C ALA A 189 -8.15 21.67 20.34
N VAL A 190 -7.90 21.57 19.03
CA VAL A 190 -7.92 22.70 18.10
C VAL A 190 -9.34 23.22 17.86
N ASP A 191 -10.31 22.33 17.62
CA ASP A 191 -11.72 22.70 17.44
C ASP A 191 -12.26 23.41 18.67
N PHE A 192 -12.00 22.86 19.85
CA PHE A 192 -12.47 23.44 21.10
C PHE A 192 -11.77 24.77 21.44
N ALA A 193 -10.45 24.87 21.20
CA ALA A 193 -9.74 26.14 21.33
C ALA A 193 -10.30 27.21 20.37
N THR A 194 -10.63 26.84 19.13
CA THR A 194 -11.22 27.75 18.15
C THR A 194 -12.57 28.29 18.63
N ARG A 195 -13.45 27.43 19.15
CA ARG A 195 -14.75 27.86 19.70
C ARG A 195 -14.62 28.83 20.87
N ILE A 196 -13.70 28.57 21.81
CA ILE A 196 -13.46 29.49 22.93
C ILE A 196 -12.98 30.87 22.42
N ILE A 197 -12.12 30.88 21.39
CA ILE A 197 -11.63 32.12 20.77
C ILE A 197 -12.78 32.89 20.11
N GLU A 198 -13.67 32.19 19.41
CA GLU A 198 -14.86 32.78 18.77
C GLU A 198 -15.86 33.35 19.80
N ASP A 199 -16.11 32.63 20.89
CA ASP A 199 -17.01 33.07 21.97
C ASP A 199 -16.44 34.26 22.77
N SER A 200 -15.11 34.42 22.77
CA SER A 200 -14.37 35.57 23.31
C SER A 200 -14.61 35.87 24.80
N GLN A 201 -14.93 34.86 25.60
CA GLN A 201 -15.23 35.02 27.03
C GLN A 201 -13.95 34.92 27.90
N VAL A 202 -13.62 35.99 28.64
CA VAL A 202 -12.41 36.05 29.50
C VAL A 202 -12.35 34.93 30.55
N LYS A 203 -13.51 34.51 31.07
CA LYS A 203 -13.61 33.42 32.07
C LYS A 203 -13.02 32.10 31.58
N ASP A 204 -12.98 31.88 30.26
CA ASP A 204 -12.52 30.64 29.63
C ASP A 204 -11.01 30.70 29.29
N ALA A 205 -10.32 31.81 29.61
CA ALA A 205 -8.89 32.00 29.32
C ALA A 205 -8.00 30.89 29.90
N LYS A 206 -8.32 30.39 31.10
CA LYS A 206 -7.53 29.31 31.74
C LYS A 206 -7.64 28.00 30.96
N GLU A 207 -8.84 27.67 30.51
CA GLU A 207 -9.09 26.47 29.72
C GLU A 207 -8.40 26.58 28.35
N LEU A 208 -8.51 27.73 27.69
CA LEU A 208 -7.80 28.00 26.44
C LEU A 208 -6.27 27.86 26.60
N THR A 209 -5.68 28.35 27.69
CA THR A 209 -4.25 28.19 27.96
C THR A 209 -3.85 26.71 28.09
N ILE A 210 -4.66 25.89 28.76
CA ILE A 210 -4.41 24.45 28.89
C ILE A 210 -4.47 23.77 27.51
N LEU A 211 -5.50 24.06 26.71
CA LEU A 211 -5.63 23.52 25.35
C LEU A 211 -4.44 23.91 24.47
N LEU A 212 -4.05 25.20 24.49
CA LEU A 212 -2.90 25.69 23.75
C LEU A 212 -1.61 24.98 24.17
N ASN A 213 -1.40 24.69 25.46
CA ASN A 213 -0.21 23.97 25.92
C ASN A 213 -0.18 22.49 25.51
N ASN A 214 -1.36 21.89 25.30
CA ASN A 214 -1.47 20.51 24.83
C ASN A 214 -1.32 20.37 23.30
N ILE A 215 -1.43 21.46 22.53
CA ILE A 215 -1.16 21.44 21.09
C ILE A 215 0.35 21.40 20.85
N THR A 216 0.82 20.34 20.22
CA THR A 216 2.26 20.13 19.95
C THR A 216 2.78 20.91 18.74
N ALA A 217 1.93 21.18 17.75
CA ALA A 217 2.31 21.94 16.55
C ALA A 217 2.38 23.44 16.86
N ASP A 218 3.59 24.00 16.84
CA ASP A 218 3.82 25.42 17.16
C ASP A 218 3.14 26.37 16.18
N GLU A 219 3.11 26.02 14.89
CA GLU A 219 2.39 26.79 13.87
C GLU A 219 0.89 26.86 14.15
N THR A 220 0.28 25.76 14.60
CA THR A 220 -1.13 25.73 15.00
C THR A 220 -1.37 26.62 16.23
N LYS A 221 -0.49 26.56 17.23
CA LYS A 221 -0.56 27.44 18.41
C LYS A 221 -0.48 28.91 18.02
N ILE A 222 0.45 29.27 17.13
CA ILE A 222 0.60 30.64 16.63
C ILE A 222 -0.69 31.07 15.91
N ALA A 223 -1.23 30.22 15.02
CA ALA A 223 -2.44 30.52 14.27
C ALA A 223 -3.67 30.74 15.16
N LEU A 224 -3.83 29.96 16.22
CA LEU A 224 -4.90 30.19 17.22
C LEU A 224 -4.66 31.48 18.00
N ARG A 225 -3.41 31.75 18.39
CA ARG A 225 -3.06 32.98 19.13
C ARG A 225 -3.30 34.26 18.33
N THR A 226 -3.12 34.23 17.02
CA THR A 226 -3.38 35.40 16.16
C THR A 226 -4.86 35.66 15.94
N GLN A 227 -5.73 34.66 16.12
CA GLN A 227 -7.19 34.83 16.06
C GLN A 227 -7.76 35.49 17.34
N MET A 228 -7.06 35.35 18.46
CA MET A 228 -7.47 35.99 19.72
C MET A 228 -7.43 37.52 19.64
N THR A 229 -8.50 38.17 20.12
CA THR A 229 -8.60 39.63 20.22
C THR A 229 -9.09 40.07 21.61
N GLY A 230 -8.99 41.36 21.91
CA GLY A 230 -9.56 41.97 23.12
C GLY A 230 -9.00 41.44 24.44
N GLU A 231 -9.85 41.43 25.46
CA GLU A 231 -9.50 41.06 26.84
C GLU A 231 -9.14 39.58 26.99
N LEU A 232 -9.73 38.69 26.18
CA LEU A 232 -9.38 37.28 26.16
C LEU A 232 -7.90 37.09 25.81
N ARG A 233 -7.42 37.81 24.79
CA ARG A 233 -5.99 37.77 24.40
C ARG A 233 -5.10 38.16 25.57
N THR A 234 -5.37 39.28 26.24
CA THR A 234 -4.57 39.71 27.39
C THR A 234 -4.58 38.65 28.50
N ALA A 235 -5.76 38.15 28.87
CA ALA A 235 -5.90 37.18 29.94
C ALA A 235 -5.20 35.84 29.68
N VAL A 236 -5.12 35.40 28.42
CA VAL A 236 -4.38 34.18 28.03
C VAL A 236 -2.87 34.42 28.04
N PHE A 237 -2.41 35.57 27.53
CA PHE A 237 -0.97 35.88 27.48
C PHE A 237 -0.37 36.10 28.87
N ASP A 238 -1.14 36.60 29.84
CA ASP A 238 -0.69 36.73 31.23
C ASP A 238 -0.49 35.36 31.93
N GLN A 239 -1.01 34.26 31.34
CA GLN A 239 -0.96 32.91 31.90
C GLN A 239 0.04 31.97 31.18
N LEU A 240 0.57 32.38 30.03
CA LEU A 240 1.53 31.61 29.22
C LEU A 240 2.98 31.95 29.58
#